data_AF-A0A7V7XL43-F1
#
_entry.id   AF-A0A7V7XL43-F1
#
_cell.length_a   1.000
_cell.length_b   1.000
_cell.length_c   1.000
_cell.angle_alpha   90.00
_cell.angle_beta   90.00
_cell.angle_gamma   90.00
#
_symmetry.space_group_name_H-M   'P 1'
#
loop_
_entity.id
_entity.type
_entity.pdbx_description
1 polymer ?
#
loop_
_entity_poly.entity_id
_entity_poly.type
_entity_poly.pdbx_seq_one_letter_code
_entity_poly.pdbx_strand_id
1 'polypeptide(L)'
;MTVRTNVDLSKLLLVACDQSYFNYGTLATGMSLAPLPDKSSNDPAYANPDIYRDLPQFSTTSNYKVYQVMERPEIGAKAVIYEDTATKQVIVAFGGTDGLDLPDWVTNTQSVGWKQWEALVDPERGNLFGRLDALKNSSNMGGTIANIHSTGQSLGGALAQYAAYEYVRQQRRAAQQQGGSYTPSNCYEWRRAA
;
A
#
# COMPACT_ATOMS: atom_id res chain seq x y z
N MET A 1 -21.52 14.77 6.03
CA MET A 1 -21.03 15.08 4.67
C MET A 1 -19.81 14.21 4.44
N THR A 2 -19.92 13.13 3.66
CA THR A 2 -18.79 12.22 3.41
C THR A 2 -17.77 12.97 2.56
N VAL A 3 -16.57 13.21 3.10
CA VAL A 3 -15.44 13.69 2.29
C VAL A 3 -15.18 12.61 1.26
N ARG A 4 -15.63 12.82 0.02
CA ARG A 4 -15.32 11.90 -1.07
C ARG A 4 -13.81 11.97 -1.28
N THR A 5 -13.14 10.81 -1.28
CA THR A 5 -11.75 10.71 -1.73
C THR A 5 -11.64 11.40 -3.09
N ASN A 6 -10.66 12.29 -3.23
CA ASN A 6 -10.37 12.94 -4.50
C ASN A 6 -10.22 11.86 -5.59
N VAL A 7 -10.92 12.00 -6.71
CA VAL A 7 -10.90 11.02 -7.82
C VAL A 7 -9.48 10.74 -8.29
N ASP A 8 -8.60 11.75 -8.27
CA ASP A 8 -7.20 11.60 -8.68
C ASP A 8 -6.39 10.79 -7.67
N LEU A 9 -6.68 10.96 -6.37
CA LEU A 9 -6.10 10.10 -5.33
C LEU A 9 -6.58 8.65 -5.50
N SER A 10 -7.87 8.43 -5.75
CA SER A 10 -8.39 7.08 -5.99
C SER A 10 -7.73 6.40 -7.19
N LYS A 11 -7.50 7.14 -8.30
CA LYS A 11 -6.76 6.64 -9.46
C LYS A 11 -5.32 6.28 -9.10
N LEU A 12 -4.63 7.15 -8.36
CA LEU A 12 -3.26 6.89 -7.86
C LEU A 12 -3.19 5.64 -6.98
N LEU A 13 -4.14 5.46 -6.06
CA LEU A 13 -4.20 4.28 -5.19
C LEU A 13 -4.52 3.01 -5.94
N LEU A 14 -5.26 3.09 -7.06
CA LEU A 14 -5.51 1.96 -7.94
C LEU A 14 -4.23 1.56 -8.70
N VAL A 15 -3.50 2.52 -9.26
CA VAL A 15 -2.20 2.25 -9.92
C VAL A 15 -1.18 1.66 -8.94
N ALA A 16 -1.13 2.17 -7.71
CA ALA A 16 -0.21 1.66 -6.68
C ALA A 16 -0.59 0.23 -6.26
N CYS A 17 -1.89 -0.06 -6.16
CA CYS A 17 -2.40 -1.40 -5.94
C CYS A 17 -2.06 -2.34 -7.10
N ASP A 18 -2.23 -1.91 -8.34
CA ASP A 18 -1.90 -2.73 -9.51
C ASP A 18 -0.40 -3.07 -9.56
N GLN A 19 0.47 -2.06 -9.37
CA GLN A 19 1.91 -2.29 -9.28
C GLN A 19 2.31 -3.26 -8.15
N SER A 20 1.59 -3.28 -7.01
CA SER A 20 1.93 -4.19 -5.90
C SER A 20 1.69 -5.66 -6.24
N TYR A 21 0.93 -5.98 -7.29
CA TYR A 21 0.67 -7.35 -7.78
C TYR A 21 1.66 -7.84 -8.85
N PHE A 22 2.66 -7.03 -9.24
CA PHE A 22 3.67 -7.52 -10.17
C PHE A 22 4.58 -8.57 -9.54
N ASN A 23 5.18 -9.45 -10.35
CA ASN A 23 6.10 -10.48 -9.86
C ASN A 23 7.16 -9.92 -8.89
N TYR A 24 7.51 -10.73 -7.90
CA TYR A 24 8.58 -10.43 -6.94
C TYR A 24 9.87 -9.98 -7.64
N GLY A 25 10.51 -8.94 -7.11
CA GLY A 25 11.73 -8.35 -7.69
C GLY A 25 11.53 -7.49 -8.95
N THR A 26 10.29 -7.28 -9.42
CA THR A 26 10.02 -6.39 -10.56
C THR A 26 10.17 -4.91 -10.20
N LEU A 27 9.76 -4.53 -8.99
CA LEU A 27 9.84 -3.16 -8.51
C LEU A 27 11.16 -2.91 -7.78
N ALA A 28 11.72 -1.71 -7.94
CA ALA A 28 12.96 -1.30 -7.28
C ALA A 28 12.83 0.12 -6.70
N THR A 29 13.59 0.41 -5.65
CA THR A 29 13.66 1.75 -5.05
C THR A 29 14.01 2.80 -6.10
N GLY A 30 13.33 3.94 -6.04
CA GLY A 30 13.45 5.07 -6.97
C GLY A 30 12.56 4.96 -8.22
N MET A 31 11.97 3.78 -8.50
CA MET A 31 11.06 3.59 -9.62
C MET A 31 9.81 4.46 -9.45
N SER A 32 9.39 5.14 -10.51
CA SER A 32 8.17 5.96 -10.49
C SER A 32 6.92 5.08 -10.39
N LEU A 33 5.94 5.56 -9.62
CA LEU A 33 4.59 5.01 -9.65
C LEU A 33 3.95 5.31 -11.00
N ALA A 34 3.67 4.27 -11.77
CA ALA A 34 3.09 4.36 -13.10
C ALA A 34 2.33 3.06 -13.46
N PRO A 35 1.36 3.09 -14.36
CA PRO A 35 0.79 1.86 -14.90
C PRO A 35 1.91 0.99 -15.50
N LEU A 36 1.93 -0.29 -15.15
CA LEU A 36 2.85 -1.25 -15.75
C LEU A 36 2.07 -2.14 -16.73
N PRO A 37 2.65 -2.53 -17.88
CA PRO A 37 1.98 -3.45 -18.79
C PRO A 37 1.81 -4.81 -18.09
N ASP A 38 0.61 -5.37 -18.14
CA ASP A 38 0.32 -6.72 -17.66
C ASP A 38 1.19 -7.74 -18.42
N LYS A 39 2.08 -8.42 -17.70
CA LYS A 39 3.08 -9.33 -18.27
C LYS A 39 2.65 -10.81 -18.23
N SER A 40 1.45 -11.12 -17.75
CA SER A 40 1.11 -12.49 -17.34
C SER A 40 0.18 -13.25 -18.28
N SER A 41 -0.21 -12.66 -19.41
CA SER A 41 -1.12 -13.32 -20.34
C SER A 41 -0.36 -14.05 -21.46
N ASN A 42 -0.64 -15.35 -21.59
CA ASN A 42 -0.20 -16.17 -22.73
C ASN A 42 -1.02 -15.88 -24.00
N ASP A 43 -2.00 -14.97 -23.93
CA ASP A 43 -2.76 -14.52 -25.09
C ASP A 43 -1.84 -13.66 -25.99
N PRO A 44 -1.67 -14.02 -27.26
CA PRO A 44 -0.86 -13.26 -28.22
C PRO A 44 -1.27 -11.79 -28.34
N ALA A 45 -2.52 -11.44 -28.00
CA ALA A 45 -2.94 -10.06 -27.90
C ALA A 45 -2.14 -9.29 -26.84
N TYR A 46 -1.88 -9.86 -25.66
CA TYR A 46 -1.15 -9.18 -24.58
C TYR A 46 0.36 -9.06 -24.82
N ALA A 47 0.91 -9.83 -25.77
CA ALA A 47 2.27 -9.63 -26.26
C ALA A 47 2.38 -8.41 -27.22
N ASN A 48 1.26 -7.87 -27.69
CA ASN A 48 1.23 -6.70 -28.55
C ASN A 48 1.18 -5.41 -27.70
N PRO A 49 2.24 -4.57 -27.70
CA PRO A 49 2.22 -3.30 -26.97
C PRO A 49 1.11 -2.34 -27.43
N ASP A 50 0.52 -2.57 -28.61
CA ASP A 50 -0.64 -1.82 -29.10
C ASP A 50 -1.99 -2.21 -28.46
N ILE A 51 -2.11 -3.28 -27.64
CA ILE A 51 -3.40 -3.52 -26.95
C ILE A 51 -3.63 -2.53 -25.82
N TYR A 52 -2.55 -1.96 -25.31
CA TYR A 52 -2.58 -0.78 -24.46
C TYR A 52 -2.66 0.50 -25.30
N ARG A 53 -3.20 0.48 -26.54
CA ARG A 53 -3.56 1.73 -27.24
C ARG A 53 -4.63 2.50 -26.50
N ASP A 54 -5.50 1.76 -25.80
CA ASP A 54 -6.32 2.27 -24.72
C ASP A 54 -5.56 2.08 -23.39
N LEU A 55 -4.30 2.54 -23.30
CA LEU A 55 -3.73 2.94 -22.02
C LEU A 55 -4.84 3.78 -21.43
N PRO A 56 -5.52 3.35 -20.36
CA PRO A 56 -6.44 4.25 -19.74
C PRO A 56 -5.60 5.49 -19.47
N GLN A 57 -6.06 6.66 -19.93
CA GLN A 57 -5.36 7.94 -19.74
C GLN A 57 -5.40 8.30 -18.24
N PHE A 58 -4.84 7.43 -17.41
CA PHE A 58 -4.34 7.69 -16.08
C PHE A 58 -2.90 8.15 -16.26
N SER A 59 -2.69 9.17 -17.09
CA SER A 59 -1.50 10.02 -17.00
C SER A 59 -1.67 10.87 -15.73
N THR A 60 -1.72 10.23 -14.58
CA THR A 60 -1.36 10.90 -13.35
C THR A 60 0.15 10.92 -13.38
N THR A 61 0.75 12.00 -13.91
CA THR A 61 2.14 12.33 -13.58
C THR A 61 2.24 12.29 -12.07
N SER A 62 2.85 11.21 -11.58
CA SER A 62 2.96 10.94 -10.17
C SER A 62 4.37 11.30 -9.73
N ASN A 63 4.46 12.17 -8.72
CA ASN A 63 5.74 12.42 -8.07
C ASN A 63 6.14 11.26 -7.13
N TYR A 64 5.25 10.28 -6.95
CA TYR A 64 5.52 9.14 -6.10
C TYR A 64 6.59 8.24 -6.69
N LYS A 65 7.57 7.91 -5.86
CA LYS A 65 8.61 6.93 -6.17
C LYS A 65 8.59 5.82 -5.15
N VAL A 66 8.93 4.61 -5.57
CA VAL A 66 9.13 3.49 -4.67
C VAL A 66 10.24 3.86 -3.68
N TYR A 67 9.89 4.03 -2.42
CA TYR A 67 10.86 4.11 -1.33
C TYR A 67 11.38 2.72 -1.03
N GLN A 68 10.46 1.77 -0.87
CA GLN A 68 10.82 0.42 -0.48
C GLN A 68 9.81 -0.62 -0.97
N VAL A 69 10.34 -1.78 -1.37
CA VAL A 69 9.60 -3.01 -1.63
C VAL A 69 9.85 -3.99 -0.48
N MET A 70 8.78 -4.62 -0.01
CA MET A 70 8.78 -5.63 1.06
C MET A 70 8.11 -6.89 0.53
N GLU A 71 8.84 -7.98 0.44
CA GLU A 71 8.40 -9.20 -0.22
C GLU A 71 8.74 -10.42 0.63
N ARG A 72 7.76 -11.31 0.80
CA ARG A 72 7.90 -12.62 1.45
C ARG A 72 7.16 -13.67 0.59
N PRO A 73 7.78 -14.09 -0.53
CA PRO A 73 7.15 -14.99 -1.49
C PRO A 73 6.65 -16.30 -0.87
N GLU A 74 7.37 -16.81 0.13
CA GLU A 74 7.09 -18.07 0.82
C GLU A 74 5.76 -18.09 1.60
N ILE A 75 5.17 -16.92 1.85
CA ILE A 75 3.86 -16.77 2.51
C ILE A 75 2.93 -15.82 1.74
N GLY A 76 3.32 -15.40 0.55
CA GLY A 76 2.53 -14.48 -0.28
C GLY A 76 2.32 -13.10 0.34
N ALA A 77 3.26 -12.59 1.16
CA ALA A 77 3.13 -11.25 1.75
C ALA A 77 3.92 -10.24 0.93
N LYS A 78 3.26 -9.14 0.54
CA LYS A 78 3.91 -8.06 -0.21
C LYS A 78 3.38 -6.68 0.17
N ALA A 79 4.29 -5.72 0.32
CA ALA A 79 3.97 -4.31 0.49
C ALA A 79 4.97 -3.44 -0.26
N VAL A 80 4.49 -2.36 -0.85
CA VAL A 80 5.31 -1.36 -1.53
C VAL A 80 5.02 0.00 -0.90
N ILE A 81 6.07 0.65 -0.42
CA ILE A 81 6.01 2.00 0.15
C ILE A 81 6.45 2.96 -0.94
N TYR A 82 5.59 3.92 -1.27
CA TYR A 82 5.88 5.02 -2.17
C TYR A 82 5.95 6.33 -1.40
N GLU A 83 6.83 7.23 -1.84
CA GLU A 83 6.99 8.57 -1.30
C GLU A 83 6.79 9.65 -2.36
N ASP A 84 6.05 10.70 -2.02
CA ASP A 84 6.10 12.00 -2.69
C ASP A 84 6.79 13.00 -1.74
N THR A 85 8.05 13.31 -2.04
CA THR A 85 8.87 14.19 -1.20
C THR A 85 8.46 15.66 -1.29
N ALA A 86 7.75 16.07 -2.34
CA ALA A 86 7.30 17.45 -2.52
C ALA A 86 6.09 17.74 -1.62
N THR A 87 5.16 16.78 -1.54
CA THR A 87 3.94 16.92 -0.73
C THR A 87 4.00 16.22 0.63
N LYS A 88 5.10 15.51 0.92
CA LYS A 88 5.32 14.69 2.12
C LYS A 88 4.24 13.62 2.30
N GLN A 89 3.73 13.06 1.21
CA GLN A 89 2.73 12.02 1.23
C GLN A 89 3.34 10.65 1.01
N VAL A 90 2.71 9.63 1.58
CA VAL A 90 3.15 8.24 1.50
C VAL A 90 1.97 7.37 1.06
N ILE A 91 2.23 6.41 0.17
CA ILE A 91 1.30 5.33 -0.16
C ILE A 91 1.94 4.02 0.31
N VAL A 92 1.17 3.18 1.00
CA VAL A 92 1.54 1.80 1.28
C VAL A 92 0.56 0.90 0.53
N ALA A 93 1.04 0.28 -0.55
CA ALA A 93 0.26 -0.62 -1.38
C ALA A 93 0.57 -2.07 -1.03
N PHE A 94 -0.44 -2.84 -0.68
CA PHE A 94 -0.31 -4.24 -0.31
C PHE A 94 -0.66 -5.13 -1.51
N GLY A 95 0.23 -6.06 -1.83
CA GLY A 95 -0.04 -7.12 -2.80
C GLY A 95 -0.81 -8.25 -2.10
N GLY A 96 -1.81 -8.80 -2.78
CA GLY A 96 -2.43 -10.06 -2.38
C GLY A 96 -1.66 -11.25 -2.92
N THR A 97 -2.30 -12.42 -2.93
CA THR A 97 -1.77 -13.60 -3.63
C THR A 97 -2.04 -13.48 -5.13
N ASP A 98 -1.00 -13.48 -5.96
CA ASP A 98 -1.12 -13.62 -7.41
C ASP A 98 -1.56 -15.08 -7.73
N GLY A 99 -2.74 -15.27 -8.32
CA GLY A 99 -3.39 -16.59 -8.49
C GLY A 99 -2.59 -17.60 -9.32
N LEU A 100 -2.67 -18.90 -9.04
CA LEU A 100 -3.67 -19.84 -9.61
C LEU A 100 -4.23 -20.87 -8.62
N ASP A 101 -3.81 -20.87 -7.34
CA ASP A 101 -4.30 -21.84 -6.34
C ASP A 101 -5.37 -21.24 -5.43
N LEU A 102 -6.62 -21.24 -5.93
CA LEU A 102 -7.83 -20.98 -5.12
C LEU A 102 -7.95 -21.86 -3.84
N PRO A 103 -7.40 -23.08 -3.76
CA PRO A 103 -7.32 -23.82 -2.49
C PRO A 103 -6.41 -23.13 -1.45
N ASP A 104 -5.37 -22.42 -1.89
CA ASP A 104 -4.44 -21.66 -1.04
C ASP A 104 -5.06 -20.32 -0.61
N TRP A 105 -5.93 -19.74 -1.46
CA TRP A 105 -6.81 -18.63 -1.07
C TRP A 105 -7.70 -19.00 0.12
N VAL A 106 -8.29 -20.20 0.16
CA VAL A 106 -9.20 -20.60 1.25
C VAL A 106 -8.43 -20.78 2.57
N THR A 107 -7.21 -21.28 2.52
CA THR A 107 -6.33 -21.42 3.70
C THR A 107 -5.79 -20.07 4.17
N ASN A 108 -5.48 -19.15 3.26
CA ASN A 108 -5.08 -17.78 3.58
C ASN A 108 -6.25 -16.90 4.09
N THR A 109 -7.45 -17.06 3.53
CA THR A 109 -8.67 -16.37 4.01
C THR A 109 -9.19 -16.93 5.34
N GLN A 110 -8.90 -18.19 5.69
CA GLN A 110 -9.15 -18.70 7.05
C GLN A 110 -8.38 -17.94 8.13
N SER A 111 -7.22 -17.38 7.79
CA SER A 111 -6.45 -16.50 8.69
C SER A 111 -6.64 -15.01 8.41
N VAL A 112 -7.51 -14.65 7.46
CA VAL A 112 -7.78 -13.26 7.01
C VAL A 112 -6.51 -12.43 6.73
N GLY A 113 -5.41 -13.08 6.33
CA GLY A 113 -4.13 -12.40 6.07
C GLY A 113 -3.25 -12.14 7.29
N TRP A 114 -3.59 -12.71 8.46
CA TRP A 114 -2.88 -12.43 9.71
C TRP A 114 -1.40 -12.85 9.67
N LYS A 115 -1.06 -14.00 9.07
CA LYS A 115 0.33 -14.44 8.93
C LYS A 115 1.15 -13.50 8.05
N GLN A 116 0.56 -13.04 6.95
CA GLN A 116 1.17 -12.06 6.05
C GLN A 116 1.37 -10.74 6.79
N TRP A 117 0.37 -10.32 7.56
CA TRP A 117 0.45 -9.12 8.39
C TRP A 117 1.59 -9.19 9.41
N GLU A 118 1.64 -10.25 10.21
CA GLU A 118 2.71 -10.49 11.19
C GLU A 118 4.08 -10.40 10.53
N ALA A 119 4.27 -11.07 9.39
CA ALA A 119 5.54 -11.03 8.68
C ALA A 119 5.93 -9.65 8.14
N LEU A 120 4.97 -8.81 7.76
CA LEU A 120 5.20 -7.45 7.28
C LEU A 120 5.52 -6.47 8.42
N VAL A 121 4.95 -6.66 9.61
CA VAL A 121 5.18 -5.76 10.75
C VAL A 121 6.28 -6.21 11.71
N ASP A 122 6.64 -7.50 11.68
CA ASP A 122 7.69 -8.09 12.49
C ASP A 122 9.00 -7.29 12.35
N PRO A 123 9.59 -6.78 13.45
CA PRO A 123 10.79 -5.94 13.42
C PRO A 123 12.03 -6.59 12.79
N GLU A 124 12.14 -7.91 12.83
CA GLU A 124 13.28 -8.66 12.30
C GLU A 124 13.12 -9.00 10.82
N ARG A 125 11.88 -8.97 10.32
CA ARG A 125 11.54 -9.45 8.97
C ARG A 125 11.08 -8.31 8.08
N GLY A 126 9.87 -7.81 8.33
CA GLY A 126 9.23 -6.80 7.51
C GLY A 126 9.51 -5.40 8.02
N ASN A 127 9.29 -5.17 9.32
CA ASN A 127 9.44 -3.90 10.02
C ASN A 127 8.78 -2.72 9.30
N LEU A 128 7.55 -2.90 8.83
CA LEU A 128 6.80 -1.88 8.08
C LEU A 128 6.81 -0.52 8.80
N PHE A 129 6.51 -0.49 10.09
CA PHE A 129 6.44 0.75 10.85
C PHE A 129 7.81 1.37 11.10
N GLY A 130 8.85 0.58 11.37
CA GLY A 130 10.21 1.10 11.45
C GLY A 130 10.70 1.68 10.12
N ARG A 131 10.25 1.13 8.98
CA ARG A 131 10.53 1.68 7.64
C ARG A 131 9.80 3.00 7.41
N LEU A 132 8.55 3.11 7.86
CA LEU A 132 7.80 4.38 7.80
C LEU A 132 8.43 5.45 8.71
N ASP A 133 8.92 5.07 9.90
CA ASP A 133 9.64 5.97 10.79
C ASP A 133 10.99 6.39 10.20
N ALA A 134 11.74 5.47 9.60
CA ALA A 134 12.97 5.79 8.88
C ALA A 134 12.71 6.75 7.71
N LEU A 135 11.64 6.50 6.94
CA LEU A 135 11.20 7.37 5.85
C LEU A 135 10.88 8.77 6.37
N LYS A 136 10.05 8.87 7.42
CA LYS A 136 9.69 10.15 8.07
C LYS A 136 10.93 10.95 8.45
N ASN A 137 11.94 10.29 9.01
CA ASN A 137 13.17 10.92 9.50
C ASN A 137 14.25 11.08 8.43
N SER A 138 14.02 10.64 7.20
CA SER A 138 14.96 10.84 6.09
C SER A 138 15.13 12.33 5.76
N SER A 139 16.26 12.69 5.16
CA SER A 139 16.51 14.05 4.66
C SER A 139 15.46 14.51 3.65
N ASN A 140 14.89 13.57 2.89
CA ASN A 140 13.84 13.84 1.90
C ASN A 140 12.50 14.21 2.55
N MET A 141 12.19 13.71 3.75
CA MET A 141 10.93 13.97 4.45
C MET A 141 11.05 15.04 5.56
N GLY A 142 12.24 15.26 6.12
CA GLY A 142 12.48 16.32 7.09
C GLY A 142 11.70 16.15 8.39
N GLY A 143 11.53 14.90 8.84
CA GLY A 143 10.80 14.59 10.08
C GLY A 143 9.28 14.60 9.94
N THR A 144 8.73 14.79 8.74
CA THR A 144 7.28 14.97 8.53
C THR A 144 6.74 14.05 7.45
N ILE A 145 5.63 13.37 7.76
CA ILE A 145 4.73 12.75 6.79
C ILE A 145 3.37 13.43 6.96
N ALA A 146 2.89 14.09 5.91
CA ALA A 146 1.62 14.81 5.92
C ALA A 146 0.42 13.86 5.89
N ASN A 147 0.47 12.82 5.04
CA ASN A 147 -0.57 11.81 4.93
C ASN A 147 0.03 10.44 4.59
N ILE A 148 -0.58 9.38 5.11
CA ILE A 148 -0.34 7.99 4.70
C ILE A 148 -1.63 7.43 4.15
N HIS A 149 -1.56 6.90 2.93
CA HIS A 149 -2.66 6.21 2.27
C HIS A 149 -2.35 4.73 2.17
N SER A 150 -3.25 3.88 2.66
CA SER A 150 -3.13 2.42 2.53
C SER A 150 -4.07 1.93 1.42
N THR A 151 -3.57 1.09 0.52
CA THR A 151 -4.34 0.53 -0.60
C THR A 151 -4.00 -0.93 -0.85
N GLY A 152 -4.93 -1.68 -1.42
CA GLY A 152 -4.74 -3.08 -1.79
C GLY A 152 -6.05 -3.71 -2.23
N GLN A 153 -5.98 -4.71 -3.10
CA GLN A 153 -7.13 -5.50 -3.56
C GLN A 153 -7.17 -6.84 -2.81
N SER A 154 -8.34 -7.47 -2.72
CA SER A 154 -8.49 -8.80 -2.12
C SER A 154 -7.85 -8.89 -0.72
N LEU A 155 -6.94 -9.83 -0.49
CA LEU A 155 -6.12 -9.95 0.72
C LEU A 155 -5.35 -8.66 1.04
N GLY A 156 -4.80 -8.00 0.02
CA GLY A 156 -4.13 -6.69 0.18
C GLY A 156 -5.06 -5.62 0.74
N GLY A 157 -6.37 -5.69 0.50
CA GLY A 157 -7.35 -4.80 1.12
C GLY A 157 -7.48 -5.01 2.63
N ALA A 158 -7.45 -6.27 3.09
CA ALA A 158 -7.43 -6.59 4.52
C ALA A 158 -6.14 -6.09 5.20
N LEU A 159 -4.98 -6.31 4.55
CA LEU A 159 -3.69 -5.81 5.02
C LEU A 159 -3.65 -4.27 5.08
N ALA A 160 -4.22 -3.59 4.07
CA ALA A 160 -4.34 -2.14 4.05
C ALA A 160 -5.17 -1.62 5.24
N GLN A 161 -6.25 -2.33 5.60
CA GLN A 161 -7.04 -2.00 6.77
C GLN A 161 -6.26 -2.21 8.06
N TYR A 162 -5.53 -3.32 8.22
CA TYR A 162 -4.68 -3.56 9.38
C TYR A 162 -3.62 -2.48 9.55
N ALA A 163 -2.96 -2.09 8.45
CA ALA A 163 -1.98 -1.01 8.46
C ALA A 163 -2.56 0.32 8.90
N ALA A 164 -3.74 0.70 8.37
CA ALA A 164 -4.39 1.94 8.75
C ALA A 164 -4.76 1.97 10.24
N TYR A 165 -5.36 0.89 10.76
CA TYR A 165 -5.79 0.80 12.15
C TYR A 165 -4.59 0.79 13.11
N GLU A 166 -3.57 0.00 12.79
CA GLU A 166 -2.37 -0.12 13.61
C GLU A 166 -1.58 1.20 13.66
N TYR A 167 -1.46 1.89 12.51
CA TYR A 167 -0.84 3.20 12.47
C TYR A 167 -1.56 4.21 13.38
N VAL A 168 -2.88 4.32 13.27
CA VAL A 168 -3.68 5.20 14.14
C VAL A 168 -3.52 4.82 15.62
N ARG A 169 -3.50 3.52 15.93
CA ARG A 169 -3.29 3.03 17.29
C ARG A 169 -1.92 3.45 17.84
N GLN A 170 -0.85 3.34 17.06
CA GLN A 170 0.50 3.77 17.46
C GLN A 170 0.56 5.29 17.67
N GLN A 171 -0.01 6.08 16.75
CA GLN A 171 -0.04 7.54 16.88
C GLN A 171 -0.84 8.00 18.11
N ARG A 172 -1.99 7.36 18.40
CA ARG A 172 -2.77 7.62 19.62
C ARG A 172 -1.96 7.34 20.88
N ARG A 173 -1.26 6.20 20.94
CA ARG A 173 -0.40 5.85 22.08
C ARG A 173 0.73 6.87 22.26
N ALA A 174 1.41 7.25 21.18
CA ALA A 174 2.49 8.23 21.22
C ALA A 174 2.00 9.62 21.69
N ALA A 175 0.86 10.08 21.17
CA ALA A 175 0.25 11.34 21.59
C ALA A 175 -0.15 11.33 23.08
N GLN A 176 -0.74 10.23 23.56
CA GLN A 176 -1.12 10.07 24.97
C GLN A 176 0.09 10.14 25.90
N GLN A 177 1.22 9.52 25.53
CA GLN A 177 2.47 9.58 26.28
C GLN A 177 3.03 11.02 26.38
N GLN A 178 2.67 11.89 25.44
CA GLN A 178 3.06 13.30 25.40
C GLN A 178 1.99 14.23 26.00
N GLY A 179 0.93 13.68 26.61
CA GLY A 179 -0.18 14.47 27.18
C GLY A 179 -1.14 15.06 26.14
N GLY A 180 -1.07 14.60 24.88
CA GLY A 180 -1.90 15.06 23.78
C GLY A 180 -2.91 14.01 23.28
N SER A 181 -3.58 14.33 22.17
CA SER A 181 -4.49 13.42 21.47
C SER A 181 -4.18 13.39 19.97
N TYR A 182 -4.46 12.25 19.33
CA TYR A 182 -4.33 12.09 17.88
C TYR A 182 -5.69 11.78 17.27
N THR A 183 -6.10 12.63 16.34
CA THR A 183 -7.32 12.46 15.54
C THR A 183 -6.92 12.21 14.09
N PRO A 184 -7.15 11.01 13.53
CA PRO A 184 -6.87 10.75 12.12
C PRO A 184 -7.79 11.61 11.24
N SER A 185 -7.26 12.05 10.10
CA SER A 185 -7.96 12.96 9.17
C SER A 185 -9.23 12.37 8.57
N ASN A 186 -9.35 11.04 8.42
CA ASN A 186 -10.47 10.39 7.72
C ASN A 186 -11.03 9.11 8.38
N CYS A 187 -10.75 8.83 9.67
CA CYS A 187 -11.41 7.72 10.35
C CYS A 187 -12.68 8.22 11.05
N TYR A 188 -13.85 7.95 10.46
CA TYR A 188 -15.10 8.13 11.20
C TYR A 188 -15.16 7.09 12.32
N GLU A 189 -15.14 7.55 13.57
CA GLU A 189 -15.64 6.75 14.68
C GLU A 189 -17.12 6.50 14.43
N TRP A 190 -17.49 5.23 14.20
CA TRP A 190 -18.86 4.78 14.39
C TRP A 190 -19.21 4.96 15.86
N ARG A 191 -19.66 6.17 16.24
CA ARG A 191 -20.36 6.37 17.49
C ARG A 191 -21.59 5.46 17.41
N ARG A 192 -21.63 4.43 18.24
CA ARG A 192 -22.87 3.69 18.48
C ARG A 192 -23.90 4.74 18.89
N ALA A 193 -24.98 4.85 18.13
CA ALA A 193 -26.16 5.57 18.60
C ALA A 193 -26.54 4.93 19.94
N ALA A 194 -26.58 5.76 20.97
CA ALA A 194 -27.11 5.39 22.28
C ALA A 194 -28.62 5.11 22.17
#